data_AF-W2YXX1-F1
#
_entry.id   AF-W2YXX1-F1
#
_cell.length_a   1.000
_cell.length_b   1.000
_cell.length_c   1.000
_cell.angle_alpha   90.00
_cell.angle_beta   90.00
_cell.angle_gamma   90.00
#
_symmetry.space_group_name_H-M   'P 1'
#
loop_
_entity.id
_entity.type
_entity.pdbx_description
1 polymer ?
#
loop_
_entity_poly.entity_id
_entity_poly.type
_entity_poly.pdbx_seq_one_letter_code
_entity_poly.pdbx_strand_id
1 'polypeptide(L)'
;MSILGLLAFLVNVLPSVATSSALCNNSELAATLQPLRANVNYSTCQVDANAAAICASSACKSLMAPFATFNLPPCQVSFKGVNFNTFALRDIHTSDCEFPTQSQISTGAMMRTILRLLSLEDTT
;
A
#
# COMPACT_ATOMS: atom_id res chain seq x y z
N MET A 1 7.26 -55.67 7.82
CA MET A 1 6.97 -54.22 7.67
C MET A 1 8.19 -53.45 8.16
N SER A 2 8.86 -52.72 7.28
CA SER A 2 9.30 -51.32 7.49
C SER A 2 10.28 -50.89 6.40
N ILE A 3 9.67 -50.54 5.27
CA ILE A 3 9.95 -49.42 4.36
C ILE A 3 11.33 -48.77 4.51
N LEU A 4 12.26 -49.23 3.67
CA LEU A 4 13.01 -48.40 2.70
C LEU A 4 13.07 -46.91 3.04
N GLY A 5 13.90 -46.57 4.03
CA GLY A 5 14.46 -45.24 4.16
C GLY A 5 15.55 -45.06 3.10
N LEU A 6 15.55 -43.87 2.49
CA LEU A 6 16.60 -43.22 1.70
C LEU A 6 16.17 -42.82 0.28
N LEU A 7 16.12 -41.49 0.11
CA LEU A 7 16.38 -40.76 -1.14
C LEU A 7 15.21 -40.59 -2.10
N ALA A 8 14.18 -39.87 -1.65
CA ALA A 8 13.37 -39.06 -2.55
C ALA A 8 12.87 -37.79 -1.83
N PHE A 9 13.78 -37.06 -1.19
CA PHE A 9 13.55 -35.62 -0.95
C PHE A 9 13.69 -34.90 -2.29
N LEU A 10 12.69 -35.12 -3.15
CA LEU A 10 12.37 -34.22 -4.25
C LEU A 10 11.88 -32.93 -3.59
N VAL A 11 12.83 -32.09 -3.20
CA VAL A 11 12.61 -30.66 -3.05
C VAL A 11 12.24 -30.17 -4.45
N ASN A 12 10.96 -30.33 -4.79
CA ASN A 12 10.34 -29.57 -5.86
C ASN A 12 10.41 -28.12 -5.40
N VAL A 13 11.47 -27.46 -5.82
CA VAL A 13 11.60 -26.01 -5.86
C VAL A 13 10.43 -25.55 -6.72
N LEU A 14 9.29 -25.28 -6.08
CA LEU A 14 8.17 -24.62 -6.73
C LEU A 14 8.75 -23.34 -7.33
N PRO A 15 8.69 -23.13 -8.65
CA PRO A 15 8.97 -21.82 -9.19
C PRO A 15 7.94 -20.90 -8.56
N SER A 16 8.41 -19.99 -7.71
CA SER A 16 7.61 -18.86 -7.26
C SER A 16 7.16 -18.17 -8.54
N VAL A 17 5.90 -18.38 -8.92
CA VAL A 17 5.27 -17.62 -9.98
C VAL A 17 5.33 -16.17 -9.51
N ALA A 18 6.34 -15.45 -9.99
CA ALA A 18 6.33 -14.00 -9.94
C ALA A 18 5.12 -13.61 -10.77
N THR A 19 3.99 -13.40 -10.12
CA THR A 19 2.83 -12.77 -10.73
C THR A 19 3.30 -11.35 -11.02
N SER A 20 3.86 -11.14 -12.21
CA SER A 20 4.29 -9.83 -12.70
C SER A 20 3.04 -8.98 -12.90
N SER A 21 2.49 -8.45 -11.80
CA SER A 21 1.48 -7.39 -11.87
C SER A 21 2.10 -6.22 -12.62
N ALA A 22 1.41 -5.71 -13.64
CA ALA A 22 1.88 -4.57 -14.41
C ALA A 22 2.18 -3.38 -13.48
N LEU A 23 3.25 -2.63 -13.77
CA LEU A 23 3.55 -1.40 -13.04
C LEU A 23 2.43 -0.38 -13.27
N CYS A 24 2.05 0.34 -12.22
CA CYS A 24 1.05 1.40 -12.35
C CYS A 24 1.58 2.54 -13.22
N ASN A 25 0.70 3.11 -14.05
CA ASN A 25 0.92 4.46 -14.57
C ASN A 25 0.65 5.44 -13.42
N ASN A 26 1.71 6.11 -12.94
CA ASN A 26 1.60 7.00 -11.79
C ASN A 26 0.64 8.17 -12.03
N SER A 27 0.56 8.68 -13.26
CA SER A 27 -0.33 9.79 -13.59
C SER A 27 -1.80 9.39 -13.63
N GLU A 28 -2.10 8.19 -14.15
CA GLU A 28 -3.46 7.64 -14.11
C GLU A 28 -3.90 7.31 -12.67
N LEU A 29 -2.97 6.77 -11.88
CA LEU A 29 -3.20 6.50 -10.46
C LEU A 29 -3.44 7.78 -9.67
N ALA A 30 -2.61 8.81 -9.89
CA ALA A 30 -2.76 10.12 -9.26
C ALA A 30 -4.08 10.80 -9.66
N ALA A 31 -4.46 10.77 -10.95
CA ALA A 31 -5.73 11.29 -11.43
C ALA A 31 -6.92 10.59 -10.74
N THR A 32 -6.86 9.26 -10.59
CA THR A 32 -7.89 8.50 -9.88
C THR A 32 -8.00 8.91 -8.40
N LEU A 33 -6.85 9.18 -7.77
CA LEU A 33 -6.74 9.53 -6.36
C LEU A 33 -6.85 11.05 -6.09
N GLN A 34 -6.94 11.87 -7.13
CA GLN A 34 -7.02 13.33 -7.04
C GLN A 34 -8.11 13.83 -6.09
N PRO A 35 -9.30 13.20 -5.97
CA PRO A 35 -10.33 13.61 -5.00
C PRO A 35 -9.88 13.58 -3.54
N LEU A 36 -8.84 12.81 -3.17
CA LEU A 36 -8.25 12.87 -1.83
C LEU A 36 -7.74 14.27 -1.48
N ARG A 37 -7.26 15.03 -2.48
CA ARG A 37 -6.72 16.38 -2.30
C ARG A 37 -7.78 17.40 -1.89
N ALA A 38 -9.04 17.14 -2.22
CA ALA A 38 -10.17 17.99 -1.81
C ALA A 38 -10.61 17.73 -0.36
N ASN A 39 -10.11 16.66 0.28
CA ASN A 39 -10.45 16.38 1.67
C ASN A 39 -9.74 17.39 2.60
N VAL A 40 -10.49 17.96 3.55
CA VAL A 40 -9.97 18.94 4.52
C VAL A 40 -8.79 18.41 5.34
N ASN A 41 -8.67 17.09 5.49
CA ASN A 41 -7.59 16.46 6.25
C ASN A 41 -6.33 16.20 5.41
N TYR A 42 -6.38 16.42 4.08
CA TYR A 42 -5.30 16.09 3.16
C TYR A 42 -3.97 16.74 3.54
N SER A 43 -3.94 18.08 3.65
CA SER A 43 -2.73 18.82 3.94
C SER A 43 -2.14 18.47 5.32
N THR A 44 -2.99 18.33 6.34
CA THR A 44 -2.54 17.93 7.68
C THR A 44 -1.95 16.53 7.66
N CYS A 45 -2.62 15.57 7.01
CA CYS A 45 -2.09 14.22 6.91
C CYS A 45 -0.81 14.16 6.06
N GLN A 46 -0.66 14.98 5.03
CA GLN A 46 0.57 15.04 4.23
C GLN A 46 1.78 15.41 5.10
N VAL A 47 1.61 16.38 6.02
CA VAL A 47 2.62 16.77 7.01
C VAL A 47 2.90 15.62 7.98
N ASP A 48 1.85 15.05 8.59
CA ASP A 48 1.97 13.97 9.57
C ASP A 48 2.58 12.69 8.97
N ALA A 49 2.22 12.36 7.72
CA ALA A 49 2.77 11.25 6.96
C ALA A 49 4.28 11.41 6.74
N ASN A 50 4.73 12.63 6.45
CA ASN A 50 6.15 12.92 6.28
C ASN A 50 6.92 12.76 7.60
N ALA A 51 6.29 13.08 8.73
CA ALA A 51 6.82 12.85 10.07
C ALA A 51 6.67 11.40 10.58
N ALA A 52 6.15 10.48 9.76
CA ALA A 52 5.87 9.09 10.15
C ALA A 52 4.79 8.88 11.21
N ALA A 53 3.90 9.86 11.38
CA ALA A 53 2.84 9.85 12.38
C ALA A 53 1.46 9.44 11.81
N ILE A 54 1.39 8.55 10.81
CA ILE A 54 0.13 8.16 10.14
C ILE A 54 -0.92 7.66 11.14
N CYS A 55 -0.57 6.65 11.96
CA CYS A 55 -1.52 6.04 12.89
C CYS A 55 -1.76 6.86 14.17
N ALA A 56 -0.95 7.89 14.43
CA ALA A 56 -1.19 8.85 15.49
C ALA A 56 -2.07 10.03 15.02
N SER A 57 -2.08 10.31 13.72
CA SER A 57 -2.82 11.41 13.12
C SER A 57 -4.29 11.08 12.89
N SER A 58 -5.17 11.85 13.50
CA SER A 58 -6.60 11.79 13.20
C SER A 58 -6.89 12.17 11.75
N ALA A 59 -6.16 13.15 11.20
CA ALA A 59 -6.29 13.57 9.81
C ALA A 59 -5.97 12.41 8.84
N CYS A 60 -4.88 11.66 9.10
CA CYS A 60 -4.59 10.48 8.30
C CYS A 60 -5.62 9.38 8.47
N LYS A 61 -6.10 9.10 9.70
CA LYS A 61 -7.19 8.13 9.89
C LYS A 61 -8.44 8.51 9.09
N SER A 62 -8.80 9.79 9.02
CA SER A 62 -9.94 10.26 8.21
C SER A 62 -9.74 10.05 6.71
N LEU A 63 -8.50 10.04 6.21
CA LEU A 63 -8.18 9.75 4.81
C LEU A 63 -8.08 8.26 4.48
N MET A 64 -8.13 7.37 5.48
CA MET A 64 -8.17 5.92 5.25
C MET A 64 -9.48 5.51 4.56
N ALA A 65 -10.62 6.03 5.04
CA ALA A 65 -11.93 5.61 4.56
C ALA A 65 -12.19 5.89 3.05
N PRO A 66 -11.79 7.04 2.48
CA PRO A 66 -11.92 7.29 1.04
C PRO A 66 -11.23 6.24 0.15
N PHE A 67 -10.17 5.57 0.61
CA PHE A 67 -9.44 4.61 -0.23
C PHE A 67 -10.30 3.45 -0.73
N ALA A 68 -11.23 2.96 0.10
CA ALA A 68 -12.15 1.89 -0.26
C ALA A 68 -13.10 2.27 -1.42
N THR A 69 -13.32 3.57 -1.63
CA THR A 69 -14.26 4.11 -2.63
C THR A 69 -13.65 4.29 -4.02
N PHE A 70 -12.31 4.30 -4.13
CA PHE A 70 -11.65 4.43 -5.43
C PHE A 70 -11.67 3.12 -6.19
N ASN A 71 -11.99 3.20 -7.49
CA ASN A 71 -11.87 2.08 -8.41
C ASN A 71 -10.43 1.98 -8.93
N LEU A 72 -9.55 1.45 -8.10
CA LEU A 72 -8.12 1.36 -8.41
C LEU A 72 -7.84 0.11 -9.27
N PRO A 73 -7.17 0.24 -10.42
CA PRO A 73 -6.81 -0.92 -11.25
C PRO A 73 -5.76 -1.78 -10.54
N PRO A 74 -5.70 -3.11 -10.73
CA PRO A 74 -4.72 -3.96 -10.06
C PRO A 74 -3.36 -3.79 -10.72
N CYS A 75 -2.53 -2.94 -10.13
CA CYS A 75 -1.19 -2.67 -10.63
C CYS A 75 -0.21 -2.50 -9.47
N GLN A 76 1.08 -2.68 -9.76
CA GLN A 76 2.13 -2.55 -8.78
C GLN A 76 2.65 -1.11 -8.72
N VAL A 77 2.51 -0.49 -7.55
CA VAL A 77 3.19 0.77 -7.23
C VAL A 77 4.56 0.43 -6.68
N SER A 78 5.60 1.02 -7.26
CA SER A 78 6.96 0.94 -6.76
C SER A 78 7.48 2.36 -6.55
N PHE A 79 7.61 2.78 -5.30
CA PHE A 79 8.03 4.15 -4.98
C PHE A 79 8.88 4.20 -3.72
N LYS A 80 10.09 4.75 -3.84
CA LYS A 80 11.08 4.87 -2.75
C LYS A 80 11.27 3.58 -1.94
N GLY A 81 11.30 2.43 -2.62
CA GLY A 81 11.53 1.11 -2.01
C GLY A 81 10.29 0.45 -1.41
N VAL A 82 9.13 1.11 -1.41
CA VAL A 82 7.85 0.52 -1.04
C VAL A 82 7.20 -0.05 -2.29
N ASN A 83 6.80 -1.32 -2.22
CA ASN A 83 6.11 -2.03 -3.30
C ASN A 83 4.78 -2.55 -2.79
N PHE A 84 3.67 -2.17 -3.43
CA PHE A 84 2.36 -2.71 -3.11
C PHE A 84 1.46 -2.74 -4.34
N ASN A 85 0.48 -3.63 -4.32
CA ASN A 85 -0.60 -3.59 -5.29
C ASN A 85 -1.63 -2.55 -4.85
N THR A 86 -2.05 -1.67 -5.75
CA THR A 86 -3.07 -0.64 -5.51
C THR A 86 -4.37 -1.17 -4.90
N PHE A 87 -4.76 -2.42 -5.13
CA PHE A 87 -5.92 -3.02 -4.45
C PHE A 87 -5.77 -3.02 -2.93
N ALA A 88 -4.56 -3.19 -2.41
CA ALA A 88 -4.30 -3.19 -0.97
C ALA A 88 -4.63 -1.83 -0.31
N LEU A 89 -4.73 -0.74 -1.08
CA LEU A 89 -5.19 0.54 -0.55
C LEU A 89 -6.64 0.48 -0.09
N ARG A 90 -7.47 -0.34 -0.74
CA ARG A 90 -8.90 -0.48 -0.39
C ARG A 90 -9.10 -1.18 0.95
N ASP A 91 -8.12 -1.99 1.35
CA ASP A 91 -8.10 -2.72 2.61
C ASP A 91 -7.47 -1.90 3.75
N ILE A 92 -7.07 -0.64 3.49
CA ILE A 92 -6.57 0.25 4.54
C ILE A 92 -7.74 0.69 5.42
N HIS A 93 -7.67 0.31 6.69
CA HIS A 93 -8.68 0.63 7.69
C HIS A 93 -8.06 1.26 8.93
N THR A 94 -8.86 2.05 9.66
CA THR A 94 -8.39 2.65 10.92
C THR A 94 -8.03 1.61 11.97
N SER A 95 -8.62 0.42 11.89
CA SER A 95 -8.28 -0.73 12.72
C SER A 95 -6.85 -1.23 12.51
N ASP A 96 -6.23 -0.95 11.35
CA ASP A 96 -4.81 -1.29 11.12
C ASP A 96 -3.89 -0.56 12.10
N CYS A 97 -4.35 0.57 12.63
CA CYS A 97 -3.67 1.35 13.65
C CYS A 97 -3.86 0.82 15.09
N GLU A 98 -4.67 -0.23 15.29
CA GLU A 98 -4.95 -0.82 16.61
C GLU A 98 -4.15 -2.11 16.87
N PHE A 99 -3.62 -2.76 15.83
CA PHE A 99 -2.92 -4.05 15.88
C PHE A 99 -1.38 -3.91 15.69
N PRO A 100 -0.54 -4.95 16.00
CA PRO A 100 0.90 -4.76 16.20
C PRO A 100 1.66 -4.32 14.94
N THR A 101 2.87 -3.81 15.19
CA THR A 101 3.74 -2.97 14.34
C THR A 101 3.74 -3.23 12.84
N GLN A 102 3.68 -4.48 12.37
CA GLN A 102 3.81 -4.78 10.94
C GLN A 102 2.64 -4.24 10.09
N SER A 103 1.40 -4.35 10.57
CA SER A 103 0.23 -3.82 9.85
C SER A 103 0.31 -2.30 9.77
N GLN A 104 0.63 -1.65 10.90
CA GLN A 104 0.84 -0.20 10.97
C GLN A 104 1.96 0.29 10.06
N ILE A 105 3.08 -0.43 10.00
CA ILE A 105 4.21 -0.10 9.13
C ILE A 105 3.78 -0.19 7.67
N SER A 106 3.05 -1.25 7.29
CA SER A 106 2.57 -1.46 5.93
C SER A 106 1.58 -0.36 5.52
N THR A 107 0.53 -0.14 6.31
CA THR A 107 -0.47 0.90 6.08
C THR A 107 0.15 2.29 6.05
N GLY A 108 1.05 2.58 6.98
CA GLY A 108 1.78 3.85 7.01
C GLY A 108 2.69 4.05 5.79
N ALA A 109 3.36 2.99 5.32
CA ALA A 109 4.18 3.04 4.12
C ALA A 109 3.33 3.25 2.86
N MET A 110 2.20 2.57 2.73
CA MET A 110 1.26 2.71 1.61
C MET A 110 0.67 4.12 1.58
N MET A 111 0.10 4.61 2.69
CA MET A 111 -0.44 5.97 2.78
C MET A 111 0.59 7.02 2.42
N ARG A 112 1.78 6.96 3.04
CA ARG A 112 2.85 7.92 2.75
C ARG A 112 3.25 7.90 1.28
N THR A 113 3.30 6.73 0.68
CA THR A 113 3.65 6.57 -0.74
C THR A 113 2.63 7.27 -1.63
N ILE A 114 1.34 7.03 -1.40
CA ILE A 114 0.28 7.66 -2.18
C ILE A 114 0.22 9.17 -1.97
N LEU A 115 0.32 9.64 -0.73
CA LEU A 115 0.33 11.08 -0.45
C LEU A 115 1.50 11.77 -1.17
N ARG A 116 2.69 11.14 -1.20
CA ARG A 116 3.85 11.66 -1.94
C ARG A 116 3.64 11.63 -3.45
N LEU A 117 3.07 10.56 -4.00
CA LEU A 117 2.76 10.47 -5.42
C LEU A 117 1.82 11.60 -5.84
N LEU A 118 0.77 11.85 -5.07
CA LEU A 118 -0.16 12.97 -5.28
C LEU A 118 0.49 14.36 -5.12
N SER A 119 1.53 14.47 -4.29
CA SER A 119 2.26 15.73 -4.09
C SER A 119 3.19 16.05 -5.27
N LEU A 120 3.76 15.02 -5.91
CA LEU A 120 4.68 15.20 -7.03
C LEU A 120 3.96 15.60 -8.31
N GLU A 121 2.77 15.04 -8.54
CA GLU A 121 1.90 15.41 -9.67
C GLU A 121 1.31 16.83 -9.53
N ASP A 122 1.43 17.47 -8.38
CA ASP A 122 1.08 18.89 -8.22
C ASP A 122 2.14 19.86 -8.76
N THR A 123 3.38 19.38 -8.90
CA THR A 123 4.53 20.21 -9.29
C THR A 123 4.82 20.18 -10.79
N THR A 124 3.99 19.50 -11.58
CA THR A 124 4.09 19.34 -13.04
C THR A 124 2.91 20.02 -13.73
#